data_AF-A0A1Q7G2U0-F1
#
_entry.id   AF-A0A1Q7G2U0-F1
#
_cell.length_a   1.000
_cell.length_b   1.000
_cell.length_c   1.000
_cell.angle_alpha   90.00
_cell.angle_beta   90.00
_cell.angle_gamma   90.00
#
_symmetry.space_group_name_H-M   'P 1'
#
loop_
_entity.id
_entity.type
_entity.pdbx_description
1 polymer ?
#
loop_
_entity_poly.entity_id
_entity_poly.type
_entity_poly.pdbx_seq_one_letter_code
_entity_poly.pdbx_strand_id
1 'polypeptide(L)'
;MKQKAFSAFPDQGLQFLHSLKRNNNRDWFHSHKSIYEQYVKQPMTELIAALAQEFQKFAPEMLASPKVSAYRIYRDTRFSKDKSPYKTHIAVVFPRSGLGKHEGAGLYLHISTQELLIGGGLYMPLPEDLNAVRNHIVDHPDRFFAILEHDRFRKIFGSLGGDRLQRVPQGFSVDHVAADYLKYKQFLAARNFPPRVATTPRFYKLVLETFQAILPLVRFLNDPILRTRRLKKRQEAFLNLGADV
;
A
#
# COMPACT_ATOMS: atom_id res chain seq x y z
N MET A 1 -5.44 2.07 -32.26
CA MET A 1 -6.67 1.85 -31.48
C MET A 1 -6.56 2.65 -30.18
N LYS A 2 -7.52 3.54 -29.87
CA LYS A 2 -7.54 4.24 -28.57
C LYS A 2 -7.78 3.20 -27.48
N GLN A 3 -6.84 3.06 -26.54
CA GLN A 3 -7.00 2.16 -25.40
C GLN A 3 -8.24 2.59 -24.61
N LYS A 4 -9.22 1.69 -24.46
CA LYS A 4 -10.43 1.98 -23.68
C LYS A 4 -10.00 2.30 -22.25
N ALA A 5 -10.47 3.42 -21.71
CA ALA A 5 -10.17 3.79 -20.33
C ALA A 5 -10.66 2.69 -19.38
N PHE A 6 -9.77 2.23 -18.49
CA PHE A 6 -10.14 1.24 -17.48
C PHE A 6 -11.25 1.82 -16.58
N SER A 7 -12.29 1.02 -16.31
CA SER A 7 -13.43 1.45 -15.49
C SER A 7 -13.65 0.57 -14.26
N ALA A 8 -13.71 -0.74 -14.43
CA ALA A 8 -14.07 -1.70 -13.39
C ALA A 8 -13.53 -3.10 -13.71
N PHE A 9 -13.49 -3.98 -12.70
CA PHE A 9 -13.24 -5.40 -12.90
C PHE A 9 -14.48 -6.10 -13.48
N PRO A 10 -14.29 -7.17 -14.27
CA PRO A 10 -15.40 -8.02 -14.68
C PRO A 10 -15.93 -8.86 -13.49
N ASP A 11 -17.23 -9.14 -13.45
CA ASP A 11 -17.86 -9.96 -12.41
C ASP A 11 -17.26 -11.37 -12.31
N GLN A 12 -16.83 -11.92 -13.45
CA GLN A 12 -16.13 -13.20 -13.55
C GLN A 12 -14.88 -13.25 -12.66
N GLY A 13 -14.19 -12.12 -12.47
CA GLY A 13 -13.02 -12.04 -11.59
C GLY A 13 -13.39 -12.28 -10.12
N LEU A 14 -14.48 -11.69 -9.64
CA LEU A 14 -14.99 -11.94 -8.29
C LEU A 14 -15.52 -13.36 -8.14
N GLN A 15 -16.26 -13.85 -9.14
CA GLN A 15 -16.74 -15.24 -9.16
C GLN A 15 -15.58 -16.24 -9.07
N PHE A 16 -14.48 -15.99 -9.80
CA PHE A 16 -13.27 -16.78 -9.70
C PHE A 16 -12.70 -16.79 -8.28
N LEU A 17 -12.58 -15.64 -7.61
CA LEU A 17 -12.07 -15.58 -6.23
C LEU A 17 -12.98 -16.36 -5.25
N HIS A 18 -14.30 -16.31 -5.43
CA HIS A 18 -15.25 -17.10 -4.65
C HIS A 18 -15.13 -18.60 -4.89
N SER A 19 -14.89 -19.02 -6.13
CA SER A 19 -14.68 -20.43 -6.48
C SER A 19 -13.32 -20.93 -6.00
N LEU A 20 -12.27 -20.12 -6.12
CA LEU A 20 -10.93 -20.43 -5.60
C LEU A 20 -10.95 -20.64 -4.09
N LYS A 21 -11.70 -19.83 -3.34
CA LYS A 21 -11.84 -19.99 -1.89
C LYS A 21 -12.38 -21.38 -1.50
N ARG A 22 -13.29 -21.93 -2.30
CA ARG A 22 -13.91 -23.25 -2.07
C ARG A 22 -13.04 -24.41 -2.59
N ASN A 23 -12.18 -24.15 -3.58
CA ASN A 23 -11.41 -25.16 -4.29
C ASN A 23 -9.90 -24.84 -4.30
N ASN A 24 -9.35 -24.43 -3.14
CA ASN A 24 -7.99 -23.90 -3.08
C ASN A 24 -6.93 -25.02 -3.11
N ASN A 25 -6.75 -25.63 -4.28
CA ASN A 25 -5.75 -26.66 -4.56
C ASN A 25 -5.15 -26.43 -5.97
N ARG A 26 -4.01 -27.08 -6.24
CA ARG A 26 -3.23 -26.86 -7.48
C ARG A 26 -3.94 -27.33 -8.74
N ASP A 27 -4.61 -28.47 -8.69
CA ASP A 27 -5.26 -29.09 -9.85
C ASP A 27 -6.47 -28.26 -10.31
N TRP A 28 -7.28 -27.81 -9.36
CA TRP A 28 -8.39 -26.91 -9.65
C TRP A 28 -7.88 -25.58 -10.22
N PHE A 29 -6.84 -24.98 -9.63
CA PHE A 29 -6.29 -23.75 -10.16
C PHE A 29 -5.72 -23.92 -11.56
N HIS A 30 -5.03 -25.04 -11.84
CA HIS A 30 -4.45 -25.31 -13.16
C HIS A 30 -5.52 -25.38 -14.24
N SER A 31 -6.61 -26.10 -14.00
CA SER A 31 -7.76 -26.20 -14.91
C SER A 31 -8.51 -24.87 -15.12
N HIS A 32 -8.45 -23.95 -14.15
CA HIS A 32 -9.12 -22.65 -14.21
C HIS A 32 -8.16 -21.47 -14.43
N LYS A 33 -6.89 -21.75 -14.80
CA LYS A 33 -5.83 -20.73 -14.88
C LYS A 33 -6.13 -19.67 -15.94
N SER A 34 -6.76 -20.05 -17.05
CA SER A 34 -7.18 -19.11 -18.10
C SER A 34 -8.16 -18.06 -17.58
N ILE A 35 -9.12 -18.47 -16.72
CA ILE A 35 -10.08 -17.56 -16.09
C ILE A 35 -9.36 -16.56 -15.18
N TYR A 36 -8.38 -17.03 -14.38
CA TYR A 36 -7.56 -16.14 -13.55
C TYR A 36 -6.77 -15.13 -14.40
N GLU A 37 -6.07 -15.61 -15.45
CA GLU A 37 -5.26 -14.75 -16.31
C GLU A 37 -6.14 -13.67 -16.97
N GLN A 38 -7.30 -14.06 -17.53
CA GLN A 38 -8.19 -13.17 -18.28
C GLN A 38 -9.03 -12.24 -17.42
N TYR A 39 -9.61 -12.71 -16.31
CA TYR A 39 -10.61 -11.94 -15.56
C TYR A 39 -10.12 -11.39 -14.22
N VAL A 40 -8.89 -11.72 -13.80
CA VAL A 40 -8.31 -11.22 -12.55
C VAL A 40 -6.98 -10.50 -12.81
N LYS A 41 -6.02 -11.18 -13.43
CA LYS A 41 -4.66 -10.65 -13.62
C LYS A 41 -4.60 -9.58 -14.72
N GLN A 42 -5.27 -9.80 -15.85
CA GLN A 42 -5.31 -8.82 -16.93
C GLN A 42 -6.02 -7.51 -16.51
N PRO A 43 -7.22 -7.52 -15.91
CA PRO A 43 -7.86 -6.29 -15.43
C PRO A 43 -7.03 -5.55 -14.39
N MET A 44 -6.30 -6.27 -13.52
CA MET A 44 -5.36 -5.64 -12.59
C MET A 44 -4.19 -4.96 -13.32
N THR A 45 -3.68 -5.58 -14.39
CA THR A 45 -2.63 -5.00 -15.23
C THR A 45 -3.12 -3.73 -15.93
N GLU A 46 -4.35 -3.74 -16.43
CA GLU A 46 -5.01 -2.59 -17.04
C GLU A 46 -5.25 -1.45 -16.03
N LEU A 47 -5.71 -1.78 -14.81
CA LEU A 47 -5.83 -0.81 -13.72
C LEU A 47 -4.48 -0.14 -13.40
N ILE A 48 -3.41 -0.93 -13.27
CA ILE A 48 -2.07 -0.40 -13.00
C ILE A 48 -1.62 0.53 -14.12
N ALA A 49 -1.84 0.17 -15.38
CA ALA A 49 -1.48 1.01 -16.53
C ALA A 49 -2.27 2.34 -16.55
N ALA A 50 -3.57 2.30 -16.27
CA ALA A 50 -4.40 3.49 -16.17
C ALA A 50 -3.95 4.40 -15.00
N LEU A 51 -3.66 3.82 -13.84
CA LEU A 51 -3.15 4.57 -12.68
C LEU A 51 -1.75 5.15 -12.94
N ALA A 52 -0.89 4.46 -13.69
CA ALA A 52 0.43 4.98 -14.05
C ALA A 52 0.33 6.30 -14.83
N GLN A 53 -0.65 6.43 -15.73
CA GLN A 53 -0.93 7.66 -16.47
C GLN A 53 -1.46 8.76 -15.54
N GLU A 54 -2.40 8.45 -14.65
CA GLU A 54 -2.93 9.42 -13.69
C GLU A 54 -1.90 9.88 -12.66
N PHE A 55 -1.00 8.99 -12.21
CA PHE A 55 0.06 9.33 -11.27
C PHE A 55 1.02 10.38 -11.81
N GLN A 56 1.27 10.43 -13.12
CA GLN A 56 2.09 11.51 -13.70
C GLN A 56 1.56 12.90 -13.37
N LYS A 57 0.24 13.03 -13.12
CA LYS A 57 -0.40 14.32 -12.85
C LYS A 57 -0.31 14.75 -11.38
N PHE A 58 -0.38 13.82 -10.44
CA PHE A 58 -0.51 14.17 -9.01
C PHE A 58 0.46 13.44 -8.07
N ALA A 59 1.07 12.34 -8.51
CA ALA A 59 1.95 11.49 -7.72
C ALA A 59 3.11 10.91 -8.57
N PRO A 60 3.89 11.74 -9.30
CA PRO A 60 4.92 11.26 -10.25
C PRO A 60 6.03 10.44 -9.58
N GLU A 61 6.17 10.55 -8.26
CA GLU A 61 7.09 9.74 -7.46
C GLU A 61 6.64 8.27 -7.27
N MET A 62 5.38 7.93 -7.56
CA MET A 62 4.83 6.61 -7.22
C MET A 62 5.04 5.65 -8.38
N LEU A 63 5.64 4.49 -8.10
CA LEU A 63 5.91 3.48 -9.11
C LEU A 63 4.66 2.66 -9.41
N ALA A 64 4.26 2.66 -10.68
CA ALA A 64 3.11 1.91 -11.19
C ALA A 64 3.51 1.08 -12.41
N SER A 65 3.79 -0.21 -12.18
CA SER A 65 3.95 -1.19 -13.25
C SER A 65 3.58 -2.58 -12.75
N PRO A 66 3.11 -3.51 -13.59
CA PRO A 66 2.76 -4.86 -13.13
C PRO A 66 3.93 -5.56 -12.41
N LYS A 67 5.15 -5.36 -12.88
CA LYS A 67 6.37 -5.95 -12.30
C LYS A 67 6.64 -5.47 -10.88
N VAL A 68 6.47 -4.17 -10.61
CA VAL A 68 6.76 -3.58 -9.29
C VAL A 68 5.54 -3.69 -8.38
N SER A 69 4.35 -3.40 -8.91
CA SER A 69 3.17 -3.12 -8.10
C SER A 69 2.33 -4.36 -7.77
N ALA A 70 2.19 -5.31 -8.69
CA ALA A 70 1.28 -6.44 -8.50
C ALA A 70 1.82 -7.46 -7.49
N TYR A 71 0.95 -7.96 -6.61
CA TYR A 71 1.28 -9.11 -5.77
C TYR A 71 1.03 -10.42 -6.51
N ARG A 72 1.86 -11.41 -6.20
CA ARG A 72 1.67 -12.79 -6.67
C ARG A 72 0.47 -13.40 -5.96
N ILE A 73 -0.32 -14.18 -6.70
CA ILE A 73 -1.45 -14.96 -6.18
C ILE A 73 -1.00 -16.11 -5.27
N TYR A 74 0.20 -16.66 -5.48
CA TYR A 74 0.72 -17.74 -4.65
C TYR A 74 0.91 -17.31 -3.19
N ARG A 75 0.51 -18.16 -2.26
CA ARG A 75 0.74 -17.98 -0.82
C ARG A 75 2.08 -18.60 -0.44
N ASP A 76 2.83 -17.89 0.41
CA ASP A 76 3.96 -18.50 1.12
C ASP A 76 3.40 -19.27 2.33
N THR A 77 3.52 -20.59 2.31
CA THR A 77 2.91 -21.47 3.31
C THR A 77 3.92 -22.06 4.30
N ARG A 78 5.21 -21.71 4.20
CA ARG A 78 6.28 -22.31 5.01
C ARG A 78 5.99 -22.21 6.51
N PHE A 79 5.60 -21.01 6.96
CA PHE A 79 5.32 -20.71 8.37
C PHE A 79 3.82 -20.52 8.68
N SER A 80 2.95 -20.70 7.69
CA SER A 80 1.50 -20.50 7.85
C SER A 80 0.82 -21.76 8.37
N LYS A 81 -0.15 -21.61 9.28
CA LYS A 81 -1.09 -22.70 9.64
C LYS A 81 -2.03 -23.02 8.48
N ASP A 82 -2.46 -22.01 7.73
CA ASP A 82 -3.19 -22.17 6.46
C ASP A 82 -2.20 -22.61 5.37
N LYS A 83 -2.35 -23.85 4.90
CA LYS A 83 -1.51 -24.46 3.86
C LYS A 83 -2.09 -24.31 2.45
N SER A 84 -3.17 -23.55 2.27
CA SER A 84 -3.76 -23.35 0.95
C SER A 84 -2.78 -22.62 0.00
N PRO A 85 -2.55 -23.13 -1.23
CA PRO A 85 -1.49 -22.67 -2.12
C PRO A 85 -1.71 -21.28 -2.72
N TYR A 86 -2.95 -20.79 -2.77
CA TYR A 86 -3.29 -19.53 -3.42
C TYR A 86 -4.02 -18.56 -2.48
N LYS A 87 -3.67 -17.28 -2.57
CA LYS A 87 -4.40 -16.19 -1.95
C LYS A 87 -5.80 -16.09 -2.58
N THR A 88 -6.80 -15.83 -1.74
CA THR A 88 -8.20 -15.60 -2.14
C THR A 88 -8.51 -14.11 -2.36
N HIS A 89 -7.45 -13.35 -2.65
CA HIS A 89 -7.50 -11.93 -2.97
C HIS A 89 -6.43 -11.60 -4.01
N ILE A 90 -6.66 -10.54 -4.77
CA ILE A 90 -5.64 -9.88 -5.59
C ILE A 90 -5.32 -8.52 -4.99
N ALA A 91 -4.05 -8.13 -5.03
CA ALA A 91 -3.61 -6.87 -4.45
C ALA A 91 -2.56 -6.19 -5.32
N VAL A 92 -2.46 -4.88 -5.15
CA VAL A 92 -1.40 -4.02 -5.69
C VAL A 92 -0.91 -3.08 -4.61
N VAL A 93 0.38 -2.77 -4.65
CA VAL A 93 0.97 -1.64 -3.94
C VAL A 93 1.69 -0.76 -4.94
N PHE A 94 1.61 0.54 -4.77
CA PHE A 94 2.40 1.51 -5.51
C PHE A 94 3.40 2.10 -4.51
N PRO A 95 4.66 1.64 -4.53
CA PRO A 95 5.70 2.18 -3.66
C PRO A 95 6.22 3.51 -4.20
N ARG A 96 6.86 4.30 -3.33
CA ARG A 96 7.57 5.51 -3.74
C ARG A 96 8.91 5.15 -4.41
N SER A 97 9.27 5.87 -5.46
CA SER A 97 10.58 5.76 -6.10
C SER A 97 11.72 6.04 -5.10
N GLY A 98 12.80 5.25 -5.21
CA GLY A 98 13.92 5.29 -4.27
C GLY A 98 13.74 4.40 -3.02
N LEU A 99 12.58 3.76 -2.85
CA LEU A 99 12.32 2.75 -1.81
C LEU A 99 11.86 1.44 -2.45
N GLY A 100 12.26 0.30 -1.87
CA GLY A 100 11.74 -0.99 -2.25
C GLY A 100 10.23 -1.15 -1.97
N LYS A 101 9.60 -2.17 -2.56
CA LYS A 101 8.16 -2.44 -2.50
C LYS A 101 7.55 -2.45 -1.09
N HIS A 102 8.36 -2.72 -0.07
CA HIS A 102 7.97 -2.84 1.33
C HIS A 102 8.84 -2.01 2.29
N GLU A 103 9.62 -1.06 1.76
CA GLU A 103 10.60 -0.30 2.54
C GLU A 103 10.11 1.10 2.93
N GLY A 104 8.83 1.39 2.73
CA GLY A 104 8.25 2.70 3.00
C GLY A 104 6.74 2.72 2.86
N ALA A 105 6.17 3.91 2.97
CA ALA A 105 4.74 4.10 2.78
C ALA A 105 4.38 4.00 1.30
N GLY A 106 3.27 3.33 1.01
CA GLY A 106 2.77 3.13 -0.36
C GLY A 106 1.27 3.36 -0.46
N LEU A 107 0.77 3.45 -1.70
CA LEU A 107 -0.66 3.36 -1.99
C LEU A 107 -1.01 1.88 -2.19
N TYR A 108 -2.13 1.43 -1.67
CA TYR A 108 -2.46 0.01 -1.63
C TYR A 108 -3.93 -0.23 -1.98
N LEU A 109 -4.18 -1.33 -2.67
CA LEU A 109 -5.53 -1.82 -2.94
C LEU A 109 -5.53 -3.35 -2.94
N HIS A 110 -6.58 -3.94 -2.37
CA HIS A 110 -6.91 -5.34 -2.61
C HIS A 110 -8.39 -5.57 -2.87
N ILE A 111 -8.67 -6.63 -3.61
CA ILE A 111 -10.01 -7.16 -3.85
C ILE A 111 -9.99 -8.61 -3.38
N SER A 112 -10.90 -8.93 -2.45
CA SER A 112 -11.08 -10.28 -1.91
C SER A 112 -12.55 -10.71 -2.01
N THR A 113 -12.85 -11.92 -1.54
CA THR A 113 -14.24 -12.38 -1.40
C THR A 113 -15.04 -11.65 -0.32
N GLN A 114 -14.39 -10.83 0.52
CA GLN A 114 -15.00 -10.19 1.70
C GLN A 114 -15.05 -8.68 1.58
N GLU A 115 -14.04 -8.07 0.97
CA GLU A 115 -13.95 -6.63 0.83
C GLU A 115 -13.15 -6.20 -0.41
N LEU A 116 -13.42 -4.97 -0.83
CA LEU A 116 -12.49 -4.11 -1.55
C LEU A 116 -11.91 -3.13 -0.53
N LEU A 117 -10.58 -3.14 -0.37
CA LEU A 117 -9.87 -2.16 0.44
C LEU A 117 -9.06 -1.25 -0.48
N ILE A 118 -9.17 0.07 -0.28
CA ILE A 118 -8.36 1.07 -0.98
C ILE A 118 -7.76 1.99 0.08
N GLY A 119 -6.43 2.18 0.07
CA GLY A 119 -5.78 2.99 1.08
C GLY A 119 -4.29 3.12 0.84
N GLY A 120 -3.54 3.16 1.94
CA GLY A 120 -2.10 3.29 1.92
C GLY A 120 -1.54 3.68 3.27
N GLY A 121 -0.26 4.03 3.27
CA GLY A 121 0.51 4.34 4.47
C GLY A 121 1.66 3.37 4.68
N LEU A 122 2.22 3.38 5.89
CA LEU A 122 3.41 2.63 6.28
C LEU A 122 3.00 1.38 7.05
N TYR A 123 3.08 0.23 6.38
CA TYR A 123 2.70 -1.07 6.94
C TYR A 123 3.94 -1.85 7.39
N MET A 124 3.95 -2.30 8.65
CA MET A 124 5.05 -3.06 9.27
C MET A 124 6.46 -2.54 8.93
N PRO A 125 6.77 -1.26 9.22
CA PRO A 125 8.10 -0.72 8.98
C PRO A 125 9.18 -1.43 9.80
N LEU A 126 10.42 -1.40 9.30
CA LEU A 126 11.57 -1.79 10.09
C LEU A 126 11.72 -0.85 11.30
N PRO A 127 12.31 -1.32 12.42
CA PRO A 127 12.44 -0.51 13.64
C PRO A 127 13.10 0.85 13.42
N GLU A 128 14.13 0.91 12.58
CA GLU A 128 14.83 2.16 12.27
C GLU A 128 13.96 3.15 11.48
N ASP A 129 13.15 2.65 10.54
CA ASP A 129 12.26 3.49 9.74
C ASP A 129 11.09 3.99 10.59
N LEU A 130 10.57 3.14 11.48
CA LEU A 130 9.54 3.50 12.44
C LEU A 130 10.02 4.60 13.40
N ASN A 131 11.24 4.48 13.92
CA ASN A 131 11.83 5.50 14.78
C ASN A 131 12.11 6.80 14.02
N ALA A 132 12.59 6.71 12.77
CA ALA A 132 12.78 7.89 11.93
C ALA A 132 11.47 8.64 11.68
N VAL A 133 10.36 7.92 11.46
CA VAL A 133 9.03 8.51 11.33
C VAL A 133 8.55 9.15 12.64
N ARG A 134 8.75 8.50 13.78
CA ARG A 134 8.38 9.08 15.08
C ARG A 134 9.15 10.37 15.39
N ASN A 135 10.46 10.40 15.12
CA ASN A 135 11.24 11.63 15.25
C ASN A 135 10.71 12.71 14.30
N HIS A 136 10.37 12.36 13.05
CA HIS A 136 9.79 13.31 12.12
C HIS A 136 8.44 13.88 12.58
N ILE A 137 7.62 13.08 13.28
CA ILE A 137 6.37 13.55 13.90
C ILE A 137 6.67 14.50 15.07
N VAL A 138 7.70 14.23 15.88
CA VAL A 138 8.14 15.12 16.96
C VAL A 138 8.68 16.45 16.43
N ASP A 139 9.45 16.40 15.36
CA ASP A 139 10.07 17.59 14.76
C ASP A 139 9.05 18.45 13.99
N HIS A 140 7.95 17.84 13.51
CA HIS A 140 6.95 18.51 12.66
C HIS A 140 5.50 18.15 13.02
N PRO A 141 5.07 18.32 14.29
CA PRO A 141 3.74 17.91 14.74
C PRO A 141 2.64 18.66 14.00
N ASP A 142 2.80 19.97 13.77
CA ASP A 142 1.80 20.79 13.09
C ASP A 142 1.55 20.34 11.65
N ARG A 143 2.62 19.96 10.91
CA ARG A 143 2.48 19.42 9.54
C ARG A 143 1.77 18.08 9.56
N PHE A 144 2.05 17.24 10.56
CA PHE A 144 1.39 15.95 10.70
C PHE A 144 -0.09 16.11 11.03
N PHE A 145 -0.43 16.97 11.99
CA PHE A 145 -1.82 17.27 12.33
C PHE A 145 -2.56 17.90 11.15
N ALA A 146 -1.97 18.89 10.47
CA ALA A 146 -2.59 19.49 9.29
C ALA A 146 -3.01 18.44 8.23
N ILE A 147 -2.24 17.36 8.06
CA ILE A 147 -2.61 16.25 7.17
C ILE A 147 -3.82 15.47 7.71
N LEU A 148 -3.81 15.08 8.99
CA LEU A 148 -4.87 14.27 9.59
C LEU A 148 -6.16 15.03 9.82
N GLU A 149 -6.06 16.35 10.02
CA GLU A 149 -7.17 17.23 10.32
C GLU A 149 -7.82 17.83 9.08
N HIS A 150 -7.13 17.77 7.93
CA HIS A 150 -7.66 18.23 6.65
C HIS A 150 -9.02 17.58 6.36
N ASP A 151 -10.02 18.39 5.98
CA ASP A 151 -11.40 17.95 5.76
C ASP A 151 -11.51 16.73 4.84
N ARG A 152 -10.74 16.76 3.74
CA ARG A 152 -10.66 15.63 2.80
C ARG A 152 -10.18 14.34 3.46
N PHE A 153 -9.19 14.39 4.36
CA PHE A 153 -8.69 13.21 5.06
C PHE A 153 -9.75 12.68 6.03
N ARG A 154 -10.27 13.54 6.91
CA ARG A 154 -11.31 13.18 7.89
C ARG A 154 -12.56 12.61 7.23
N LYS A 155 -13.04 13.23 6.14
CA LYS A 155 -14.23 12.78 5.41
C LYS A 155 -14.05 11.39 4.77
N ILE A 156 -12.83 11.07 4.31
CA ILE A 156 -12.56 9.85 3.54
C ILE A 156 -12.12 8.69 4.45
N PHE A 157 -11.38 8.96 5.51
CA PHE A 157 -10.77 7.94 6.37
C PHE A 157 -11.26 7.98 7.83
N GLY A 158 -11.88 9.06 8.27
CA GLY A 158 -12.22 9.30 9.67
C GLY A 158 -10.98 9.65 10.49
N SER A 159 -10.13 8.65 10.73
CA SER A 159 -8.92 8.76 11.56
C SER A 159 -7.79 7.89 11.04
N LEU A 160 -6.57 8.15 11.52
CA LEU A 160 -5.43 7.27 11.30
C LEU A 160 -5.64 5.91 11.99
N GLY A 161 -5.53 4.83 11.23
CA GLY A 161 -5.54 3.46 11.70
C GLY A 161 -4.12 2.86 11.82
N GLY A 162 -4.07 1.64 12.33
CA GLY A 162 -2.84 0.89 12.57
C GLY A 162 -2.73 0.41 14.02
N ASP A 163 -1.89 -0.58 14.23
CA ASP A 163 -1.67 -1.17 15.55
C ASP A 163 -0.91 -0.18 16.44
N ARG A 164 -1.21 -0.18 17.73
CA ARG A 164 -0.66 0.78 18.69
C ARG A 164 -0.05 0.06 19.89
N LEU A 165 1.02 0.64 20.42
CA LEU A 165 1.54 0.34 21.74
C LEU A 165 0.59 0.90 22.81
N GLN A 166 0.58 0.28 23.99
CA GLN A 166 -0.17 0.82 25.13
C GLN A 166 0.48 2.10 25.69
N ARG A 167 1.81 2.18 25.65
CA ARG A 167 2.60 3.28 26.20
C ARG A 167 3.41 3.96 25.10
N VAL A 168 3.74 5.23 25.31
CA VAL A 168 4.70 5.97 24.48
C VAL A 168 6.04 5.21 24.53
N PRO A 169 6.67 4.93 23.38
CA PRO A 169 7.93 4.19 23.35
C PRO A 169 9.06 4.98 24.03
N GLN A 170 10.05 4.25 24.56
CA GLN A 170 11.23 4.85 25.17
C GLN A 170 11.94 5.81 24.21
N GLY A 171 12.44 6.93 24.74
CA GLY A 171 13.10 7.98 23.95
C GLY A 171 12.15 9.10 23.48
N PHE A 172 10.86 9.00 23.77
CA PHE A 172 9.85 10.00 23.44
C PHE A 172 9.14 10.51 24.69
N SER A 173 8.86 11.81 24.75
CA SER A 173 8.14 12.43 25.87
C SER A 173 6.67 12.03 25.87
N VAL A 174 6.15 11.66 27.05
CA VAL A 174 4.72 11.36 27.26
C VAL A 174 3.84 12.61 27.18
N ASP A 175 4.43 13.78 27.42
CA ASP A 175 3.74 15.08 27.40
C ASP A 175 3.84 15.77 26.03
N HIS A 176 4.46 15.12 25.04
CA HIS A 176 4.54 15.66 23.69
C HIS A 176 3.14 15.77 23.05
N VAL A 177 2.87 16.85 22.34
CA VAL A 177 1.56 17.10 21.69
C VAL A 177 1.10 15.96 20.78
N ALA A 178 2.05 15.24 20.18
CA ALA A 178 1.81 14.08 19.31
C ALA A 178 1.99 12.72 19.99
N ALA A 179 2.11 12.64 21.32
CA ALA A 179 2.45 11.41 22.06
C ALA A 179 1.57 10.20 21.69
N ASP A 180 0.27 10.42 21.50
CA ASP A 180 -0.66 9.35 21.11
C ASP A 180 -0.38 8.75 19.72
N TYR A 181 0.19 9.54 18.81
CA TYR A 181 0.58 9.09 17.48
C TYR A 181 1.94 8.38 17.49
N LEU A 182 2.82 8.70 18.44
CA LEU A 182 4.09 7.99 18.61
C LEU A 182 3.89 6.53 19.04
N LYS A 183 2.73 6.19 19.62
CA LYS A 183 2.35 4.81 19.97
C LYS A 183 2.10 3.92 18.76
N TYR A 184 1.84 4.47 17.57
CA TYR A 184 1.56 3.65 16.39
C TYR A 184 2.78 2.82 16.00
N LYS A 185 2.54 1.56 15.63
CA LYS A 185 3.51 0.61 15.08
C LYS A 185 3.51 0.61 13.55
N GLN A 186 2.43 1.11 12.98
CA GLN A 186 2.17 1.27 11.55
C GLN A 186 1.18 2.41 11.37
N PHE A 187 1.23 3.11 10.25
CA PHE A 187 0.45 4.31 10.00
C PHE A 187 -0.39 4.09 8.75
N LEU A 188 -1.67 3.75 8.92
CA LEU A 188 -2.52 3.29 7.82
C LEU A 188 -3.80 4.12 7.74
N ALA A 189 -4.25 4.41 6.53
CA ALA A 189 -5.60 4.92 6.31
C ALA A 189 -6.19 4.22 5.09
N ALA A 190 -7.44 3.79 5.19
CA ALA A 190 -8.09 3.02 4.14
C ALA A 190 -9.61 3.17 4.18
N ARG A 191 -10.24 2.84 3.06
CA ARG A 191 -11.67 2.67 2.89
C ARG A 191 -11.95 1.22 2.56
N ASN A 192 -12.96 0.67 3.22
CA ASN A 192 -13.46 -0.68 2.97
C ASN A 192 -14.83 -0.60 2.30
N PHE A 193 -15.04 -1.47 1.33
CA PHE A 193 -16.27 -1.58 0.58
C PHE A 193 -16.65 -3.05 0.37
N PRO A 194 -17.92 -3.34 0.07
CA PRO A 194 -18.30 -4.64 -0.47
C PRO A 194 -17.51 -4.95 -1.77
N PRO A 195 -17.06 -6.19 -2.00
CA PRO A 195 -16.27 -6.57 -3.19
C PRO A 195 -16.93 -6.16 -4.51
N ARG A 196 -18.27 -6.23 -4.58
CA ARG A 196 -19.06 -5.86 -5.76
C ARG A 196 -18.81 -4.44 -6.24
N VAL A 197 -18.36 -3.52 -5.37
CA VAL A 197 -18.00 -2.16 -5.79
C VAL A 197 -16.91 -2.18 -6.86
N ALA A 198 -15.99 -3.16 -6.82
CA ALA A 198 -14.91 -3.32 -7.80
C ALA A 198 -15.41 -3.57 -9.23
N THR A 199 -16.65 -4.03 -9.40
CA THR A 199 -17.26 -4.32 -10.71
C THR A 199 -18.21 -3.23 -11.18
N THR A 200 -18.33 -2.13 -10.42
CA THR A 200 -19.17 -0.98 -10.78
C THR A 200 -18.38 0.12 -11.48
N PRO A 201 -19.02 0.95 -12.32
CA PRO A 201 -18.37 2.10 -12.96
C PRO A 201 -17.76 3.13 -11.98
N ARG A 202 -18.17 3.12 -10.71
CA ARG A 202 -17.65 4.01 -9.67
C ARG A 202 -16.27 3.58 -9.15
N PHE A 203 -15.86 2.34 -9.39
CA PHE A 203 -14.63 1.75 -8.84
C PHE A 203 -13.41 2.63 -9.09
N TYR A 204 -13.11 2.92 -10.37
CA TYR A 204 -11.90 3.66 -10.72
C TYR A 204 -11.87 5.06 -10.09
N LYS A 205 -13.02 5.75 -10.05
CA LYS A 205 -13.15 7.05 -9.39
C LYS A 205 -12.84 6.97 -7.89
N LEU A 206 -13.37 5.94 -7.21
CA LEU A 206 -13.10 5.71 -5.78
C LEU A 206 -11.60 5.46 -5.52
N VAL A 207 -10.92 4.74 -6.42
CA VAL A 207 -9.46 4.53 -6.32
C VAL A 207 -8.72 5.85 -6.36
N LEU A 208 -8.99 6.68 -7.38
CA LEU A 208 -8.33 7.98 -7.54
C LEU A 208 -8.62 8.93 -6.39
N GLU A 209 -9.88 9.06 -5.97
CA GLU A 209 -10.28 9.91 -4.85
C GLU A 209 -9.55 9.56 -3.57
N THR A 210 -9.42 8.25 -3.30
CA THR A 210 -8.77 7.72 -2.09
C THR A 210 -7.26 7.92 -2.13
N PHE A 211 -6.63 7.61 -3.27
CA PHE A 211 -5.17 7.77 -3.41
C PHE A 211 -4.73 9.23 -3.33
N GLN A 212 -5.47 10.15 -3.94
CA GLN A 212 -5.19 11.58 -3.81
C GLN A 212 -5.34 12.07 -2.36
N ALA A 213 -6.35 11.56 -1.63
CA ALA A 213 -6.61 11.98 -0.26
C ALA A 213 -5.53 11.51 0.73
N ILE A 214 -4.97 10.31 0.52
CA ILE A 214 -3.95 9.77 1.43
C ILE A 214 -2.52 10.18 1.05
N LEU A 215 -2.30 10.67 -0.16
CA LEU A 215 -0.96 10.99 -0.66
C LEU A 215 -0.16 11.94 0.24
N PRO A 216 -0.73 12.99 0.87
CA PRO A 216 0.01 13.83 1.81
C PRO A 216 0.59 13.04 2.99
N LEU A 217 -0.17 12.09 3.56
CA LEU A 217 0.30 11.20 4.62
C LEU A 217 1.42 10.28 4.10
N VAL A 218 1.24 9.67 2.92
CA VAL A 218 2.27 8.80 2.31
C VAL A 218 3.57 9.55 2.06
N ARG A 219 3.51 10.81 1.63
CA ARG A 219 4.69 11.67 1.45
C ARG A 219 5.37 11.95 2.79
N PHE A 220 4.61 12.43 3.78
CA PHE A 220 5.13 12.73 5.11
C PHE A 220 5.85 11.53 5.75
N LEU A 221 5.27 10.34 5.66
CA LEU A 221 5.86 9.12 6.22
C LEU A 221 7.15 8.68 5.49
N ASN A 222 7.28 9.00 4.20
CA ASN A 222 8.45 8.61 3.41
C ASN A 222 9.62 9.60 3.51
N ASP A 223 9.37 10.87 3.85
CA ASP A 223 10.40 11.91 3.98
C ASP A 223 11.59 11.47 4.87
N PRO A 224 11.38 11.01 6.13
CA PRO A 224 12.49 10.62 7.00
C PRO A 224 13.17 9.30 6.59
N ILE A 225 12.43 8.40 5.96
CA ILE A 225 12.95 7.11 5.47
C ILE A 225 13.92 7.38 4.32
N LEU A 226 13.51 8.19 3.33
CA LEU A 226 14.36 8.57 2.20
C LEU A 226 15.61 9.32 2.65
N ARG A 227 15.48 10.21 3.65
CA ARG A 227 16.63 10.92 4.22
C ARG A 227 17.65 9.94 4.81
N THR A 228 17.18 8.99 5.62
CA THR A 228 18.01 7.96 6.23
C THR A 228 18.72 7.11 5.18
N ARG A 229 18.00 6.65 4.14
CA ARG A 229 18.59 5.85 3.05
C ARG A 229 19.64 6.62 2.25
N ARG A 230 19.43 7.92 1.99
CA ARG A 230 20.41 8.78 1.32
C ARG A 230 21.69 8.95 2.14
N LEU A 231 21.57 9.14 3.45
CA LEU A 231 22.72 9.29 4.34
C LEU A 231 23.56 8.00 4.40
N LYS A 232 22.91 6.85 4.56
CA LYS A 232 23.60 5.54 4.53
C LYS A 232 24.38 5.32 3.23
N LYS A 233 23.75 5.56 2.08
CA LYS A 233 24.42 5.44 0.77
C LYS A 233 25.64 6.36 0.63
N ARG A 234 25.57 7.59 1.15
CA ARG A 234 26.71 8.53 1.12
C ARG A 234 27.84 8.06 2.02
N GLN A 235 27.51 7.53 3.19
CA GLN A 235 28.50 6.98 4.13
C GLN A 235 29.21 5.75 3.55
N GLU A 236 28.45 4.82 2.96
CA GLU A 236 28.98 3.63 2.28
C GLU A 236 29.90 4.02 1.11
N ALA A 237 29.48 4.99 0.28
CA ALA A 237 30.32 5.48 -0.81
C ALA A 237 31.63 6.11 -0.32
N PHE A 238 31.59 6.87 0.78
CA PHE A 238 32.79 7.47 1.37
C PHE A 238 33.74 6.40 1.93
N LEU A 239 33.22 5.38 2.60
CA LEU A 239 34.03 4.27 3.14
C LEU A 239 34.68 3.44 2.02
N ASN A 240 33.95 3.19 0.92
CA ASN A 240 34.49 2.42 -0.20
C ASN A 240 35.58 3.18 -0.97
N LEU A 241 35.50 4.51 -1.07
CA LEU A 241 36.56 5.34 -1.67
C LEU A 241 37.85 5.39 -0.84
N GLY A 242 37.77 5.12 0.47
CA GLY A 242 38.93 5.05 1.36
C GLY A 242 39.57 3.66 1.47
N ALA A 243 39.00 2.63 0.82
CA ALA A 243 39.50 1.26 0.85
C ALA A 243 40.38 0.90 -0.36
N ASP A 244 40.45 1.78 -1.38
CA ASP A 244 41.29 1.64 -2.58
C ASP A 244 42.58 2.50 -2.51
N VAL A 245 43.02 2.90 -1.30
CA VAL A 245 44.26 3.65 -1.04
C VAL A 245 45.18 2.87 -0.11
#